data_AF-X0VSI0-F1
#
_entry.id   AF-X0VSI0-F1
#
_cell.length_a   1.000
_cell.length_b   1.000
_cell.length_c   1.000
_cell.angle_alpha   90.00
_cell.angle_beta   90.00
_cell.angle_gamma   90.00
#
_symmetry.space_group_name_H-M   'P 1'
#
loop_
_entity.id
_entity.type
_entity.pdbx_description
1 polymer ?
#
loop_
_entity_poly.entity_id
_entity_poly.type
_entity_poly.pdbx_seq_one_letter_code
_entity_poly.pdbx_strand_id
1 'polypeptide(L)'
;ISGLSPNTYNATITVTAPGASNTPRTVGVTLTVSGQVPTIGVSPLSFGFNAMEGGTNPTPQALSISNPGTGTLSWSLSDDAAWLNLSPLSGTCTTETDTVTLAVDIFALAIDTYNATITITDPSASNSPVDVSVTLVVWGAEIWVAKDGDDVTGNGTVGDPYATITKALEVVFAGGTIRVKPGAYTAPLTITLDNITLVSTDGRDATTINGGGTGGAVIDLGLHDGITIEGFFVTDGCYGIDADYCAGLTIRQCK
;
A
#
# COMPACT_ATOMS: atom_id res chain seq x y z
N ILE A 1 -12.52 29.69 29.95
CA ILE A 1 -13.15 30.84 30.65
C ILE A 1 -13.19 31.97 29.63
N SER A 2 -14.37 32.43 29.21
CA SER A 2 -14.45 33.47 28.18
C SER A 2 -13.76 34.75 28.64
N GLY A 3 -12.94 35.35 27.76
CA GLY A 3 -12.26 36.62 28.02
C GLY A 3 -10.92 36.56 28.75
N LEU A 4 -10.43 35.37 29.15
CA LEU A 4 -9.07 35.21 29.69
C LEU A 4 -8.14 34.60 28.64
N SER A 5 -7.05 35.29 28.33
CA SER A 5 -5.96 34.73 27.51
C SER A 5 -5.14 33.72 28.31
N PRO A 6 -4.39 32.82 27.66
CA PRO A 6 -3.46 31.93 28.35
C PRO A 6 -2.47 32.69 29.23
N ASN A 7 -2.56 32.52 30.55
CA ASN A 7 -1.67 33.16 31.52
C ASN A 7 -1.89 32.59 32.94
N THR A 8 -1.00 32.95 33.85
CA THR A 8 -1.21 32.81 35.30
C THR A 8 -1.79 34.11 35.85
N TYR A 9 -3.00 34.02 36.37
CA TYR A 9 -3.70 35.12 37.04
C TYR A 9 -3.58 34.94 38.55
N ASN A 10 -3.07 35.96 39.23
CA ASN A 10 -2.96 35.98 40.68
C ASN A 10 -4.02 36.92 41.26
N ALA A 11 -4.75 36.44 42.27
CA ALA A 11 -5.72 37.20 43.03
C ALA A 11 -5.43 37.07 44.53
N THR A 12 -5.90 38.04 45.31
CA THR A 12 -5.80 37.98 46.78
C THR A 12 -7.20 38.14 47.36
N ILE A 13 -7.63 37.15 48.15
CA ILE A 13 -8.86 37.22 48.92
C ILE A 13 -8.51 37.85 50.26
N THR A 14 -9.14 38.99 50.57
CA THR A 14 -8.96 39.69 51.84
C THR A 14 -10.17 39.42 52.74
N VAL A 15 -9.93 38.82 53.90
CA VAL A 15 -10.94 38.54 54.91
C VAL A 15 -10.76 39.53 56.06
N THR A 16 -11.76 40.38 56.27
CA THR A 16 -11.81 41.37 57.36
C THR A 16 -12.84 40.99 58.42
N ALA A 17 -12.47 41.08 59.69
CA ALA A 17 -13.37 40.88 60.83
C ALA A 17 -13.14 41.99 61.89
N PRO A 18 -14.04 42.99 62.02
CA PRO A 18 -13.89 44.05 63.00
C PRO A 18 -13.71 43.51 64.42
N GLY A 19 -12.69 44.00 65.14
CA GLY A 19 -12.37 43.57 66.51
C GLY A 19 -11.44 42.35 66.62
N ALA A 20 -11.11 41.68 65.51
CA ALA A 20 -10.09 40.62 65.52
C ALA A 20 -8.68 41.23 65.50
N SER A 21 -7.76 40.73 66.33
CA SER A 21 -6.38 41.24 66.39
C SER A 21 -5.53 40.92 65.14
N ASN A 22 -6.00 40.01 64.30
CA ASN A 22 -5.31 39.51 63.11
C ASN A 22 -6.03 39.86 61.80
N THR A 23 -6.89 40.89 61.80
CA THR A 23 -7.60 41.38 60.63
C THR A 23 -6.82 42.50 59.91
N PRO A 24 -6.81 42.55 58.56
CA PRO A 24 -7.27 41.51 57.64
C PRO A 24 -6.29 40.33 57.53
N ARG A 25 -6.81 39.15 57.21
CA ARG A 25 -6.01 38.05 56.66
C ARG A 25 -6.19 37.97 55.17
N THR A 26 -5.10 37.69 54.46
CA THR A 26 -5.12 37.50 53.02
C THR A 26 -4.84 36.05 52.66
N VAL A 27 -5.50 35.58 51.61
CA VAL A 27 -5.25 34.28 50.98
C VAL A 27 -4.92 34.54 49.51
N GLY A 28 -3.72 34.13 49.09
CA GLY A 28 -3.35 34.15 47.68
C GLY A 28 -4.07 33.06 46.91
N VAL A 29 -4.60 33.41 45.73
CA VAL A 29 -5.21 32.47 44.79
C VAL A 29 -4.52 32.61 43.46
N THR A 30 -4.16 31.48 42.86
CA THR A 30 -3.54 31.42 41.53
C THR A 30 -4.44 30.62 40.60
N LEU A 31 -4.78 31.20 39.45
CA LEU A 31 -5.49 30.56 38.34
C LEU A 31 -4.54 30.46 37.14
N THR A 32 -4.23 29.25 36.71
CA THR A 32 -3.47 29.02 35.47
C THR A 32 -4.43 28.70 34.33
N VAL A 33 -4.42 29.53 33.29
CA VAL A 33 -5.14 29.31 32.03
C VAL A 33 -4.11 28.85 31.01
N SER A 34 -4.18 27.58 30.60
CA SER A 34 -3.30 27.04 29.55
C SER A 34 -3.80 27.42 28.15
N GLY A 35 -2.87 27.60 27.21
CA GLY A 35 -3.19 27.72 25.80
C GLY A 35 -3.73 26.42 25.26
N GLN A 36 -4.73 26.50 24.39
CA GLN A 36 -5.18 25.35 23.62
C GLN A 36 -4.32 25.24 22.37
N VAL A 37 -3.62 24.13 22.24
CA VAL A 37 -2.77 23.83 21.08
C VAL A 37 -3.19 22.46 20.56
N PRO A 38 -3.82 22.38 19.39
CA PRO A 38 -4.16 21.10 18.79
C PRO A 38 -2.90 20.37 18.33
N THR A 39 -3.05 19.07 18.13
CA THR A 39 -2.01 18.22 17.56
C THR A 39 -2.68 17.36 16.49
N ILE A 40 -2.08 17.25 15.31
CA ILE A 40 -2.58 16.40 14.23
C ILE A 40 -2.21 14.96 14.55
N GLY A 41 -3.21 14.11 14.81
CA GLY A 41 -3.05 12.66 14.91
C GLY A 41 -3.63 11.99 13.67
N VAL A 42 -2.84 11.14 13.01
CA VAL A 42 -3.25 10.40 11.80
C VAL A 42 -3.00 8.91 11.94
N SER A 43 -3.85 8.09 11.34
CA SER A 43 -3.64 6.64 11.25
C SER A 43 -4.46 6.05 10.09
N PRO A 44 -3.87 5.17 9.25
CA PRO A 44 -2.44 4.84 9.13
C PRO A 44 -1.53 6.01 8.69
N LEU A 45 -0.21 5.83 8.84
CA LEU A 45 0.82 6.75 8.30
C LEU A 45 1.28 6.39 6.88
N SER A 46 0.88 5.22 6.38
CA SER A 46 1.13 4.80 5.01
C SER A 46 0.01 3.95 4.45
N PHE A 47 -0.19 4.03 3.13
CA PHE A 47 -1.17 3.26 2.38
C PHE A 47 -0.52 2.58 1.18
N GLY A 48 -0.99 1.37 0.88
CA GLY A 48 -0.57 0.59 -0.29
C GLY A 48 -1.77 0.18 -1.13
N PHE A 49 -1.73 0.46 -2.43
CA PHE A 49 -2.72 0.01 -3.41
C PHE A 49 -2.03 -0.83 -4.48
N ASN A 50 -2.74 -1.84 -4.99
CA ASN A 50 -2.29 -2.67 -6.10
C ASN A 50 -3.40 -2.74 -7.14
N ALA A 51 -3.04 -2.54 -8.40
CA ALA A 51 -3.97 -2.52 -9.51
C ALA A 51 -3.38 -3.19 -10.75
N MET A 52 -4.25 -3.68 -11.61
CA MET A 52 -3.87 -4.15 -12.95
C MET A 52 -4.15 -3.02 -13.95
N GLU A 53 -3.20 -2.72 -14.83
CA GLU A 53 -3.38 -1.79 -15.95
C GLU A 53 -4.63 -2.19 -16.76
N GLY A 54 -5.50 -1.21 -17.02
CA GLY A 54 -6.78 -1.44 -17.69
C GLY A 54 -7.82 -2.23 -16.87
N GLY A 55 -7.51 -2.58 -15.63
CA GLY A 55 -8.41 -3.24 -14.68
C GLY A 55 -9.37 -2.27 -14.00
N THR A 56 -9.97 -2.72 -12.89
CA THR A 56 -10.82 -1.87 -12.04
C THR A 56 -10.01 -1.17 -10.97
N ASN A 57 -10.46 0.03 -10.56
CA ASN A 57 -9.88 0.72 -9.41
C ASN A 57 -9.91 -0.18 -8.15
N PRO A 58 -8.81 -0.21 -7.37
CA PRO A 58 -8.77 -0.86 -6.07
C PRO A 58 -9.84 -0.34 -5.11
N THR A 59 -10.17 -1.15 -4.10
CA THR A 59 -11.07 -0.74 -3.02
C THR A 59 -10.50 0.48 -2.29
N PRO A 60 -11.29 1.55 -2.08
CA PRO A 60 -10.86 2.71 -1.31
C PRO A 60 -10.44 2.34 0.12
N GLN A 61 -9.47 3.08 0.66
CA GLN A 61 -8.99 2.93 2.04
C GLN A 61 -9.38 4.16 2.88
N ALA A 62 -9.28 4.05 4.19
CA ALA A 62 -9.71 5.08 5.13
C ALA A 62 -8.53 5.61 5.95
N LEU A 63 -8.36 6.93 5.96
CA LEU A 63 -7.46 7.67 6.84
C LEU A 63 -8.27 8.28 7.98
N SER A 64 -7.87 7.97 9.21
CA SER A 64 -8.43 8.56 10.42
C SER A 64 -7.62 9.79 10.83
N ILE A 65 -8.30 10.90 11.08
CA ILE A 65 -7.73 12.14 11.61
C ILE A 65 -8.31 12.42 12.99
N SER A 66 -7.45 12.74 13.95
CA SER A 66 -7.81 12.96 15.36
C SER A 66 -7.03 14.13 15.94
N ASN A 67 -7.49 14.65 17.08
CA ASN A 67 -6.80 15.69 17.84
C ASN A 67 -6.38 15.17 19.23
N PRO A 68 -5.20 14.54 19.36
CA PRO A 68 -4.64 14.18 20.67
C PRO A 68 -4.20 15.39 21.51
N GLY A 69 -4.19 16.60 20.94
CA GLY A 69 -3.86 17.84 21.63
C GLY A 69 -5.02 18.43 22.42
N THR A 70 -5.08 19.76 22.49
CA THR A 70 -6.16 20.51 23.14
C THR A 70 -6.74 21.56 22.21
N GLY A 71 -8.00 21.95 22.43
CA GLY A 71 -8.68 22.89 21.53
C GLY A 71 -9.29 22.19 20.31
N THR A 72 -9.48 22.96 19.24
CA THR A 72 -10.05 22.47 17.98
C THR A 72 -8.95 22.36 16.93
N LEU A 73 -8.79 21.17 16.36
CA LEU A 73 -8.00 20.95 15.16
C LEU A 73 -8.86 21.34 13.95
N SER A 74 -8.42 22.30 13.15
CA SER A 74 -9.06 22.72 11.89
C SER A 74 -8.17 22.31 10.73
N TRP A 75 -8.29 21.03 10.34
CA TRP A 75 -7.36 20.41 9.41
C TRP A 75 -7.77 20.64 7.95
N SER A 76 -6.76 20.68 7.08
CA SER A 76 -6.91 20.65 5.63
C SER A 76 -5.92 19.68 4.99
N LEU A 77 -6.30 19.10 3.85
CA LEU A 77 -5.56 18.09 3.10
C LEU A 77 -5.20 18.59 1.71
N SER A 78 -4.01 18.19 1.27
CA SER A 78 -3.58 18.23 -0.12
C SER A 78 -2.72 17.01 -0.43
N ASP A 79 -2.59 16.67 -1.70
CA ASP A 79 -1.67 15.66 -2.20
C ASP A 79 -0.95 16.15 -3.46
N ASP A 80 0.05 15.39 -3.88
CA ASP A 80 0.88 15.68 -5.06
C ASP A 80 0.59 14.75 -6.26
N ALA A 81 -0.54 14.03 -6.25
CA ALA A 81 -0.82 12.96 -7.20
C ALA A 81 -2.21 13.03 -7.85
N ALA A 82 -2.24 13.25 -9.16
CA ALA A 82 -3.48 13.30 -9.93
C ALA A 82 -4.30 11.99 -9.95
N TRP A 83 -3.69 10.86 -9.62
CA TRP A 83 -4.35 9.56 -9.53
C TRP A 83 -4.98 9.29 -8.15
N LEU A 84 -4.78 10.16 -7.16
CA LEU A 84 -5.30 10.02 -5.82
C LEU A 84 -6.49 10.97 -5.61
N ASN A 85 -7.58 10.44 -5.08
CA ASN A 85 -8.79 11.19 -4.74
C ASN A 85 -9.06 11.09 -3.25
N LEU A 86 -9.13 12.24 -2.58
CA LEU A 86 -9.36 12.37 -1.14
C LEU A 86 -10.71 13.04 -0.87
N SER A 87 -11.49 12.50 0.08
CA SER A 87 -12.73 13.14 0.51
C SER A 87 -13.09 12.79 1.96
N PRO A 88 -13.39 13.79 2.82
CA PRO A 88 -13.35 15.24 2.57
C PRO A 88 -11.91 15.81 2.62
N LEU A 89 -11.70 17.00 2.00
CA LEU A 89 -10.39 17.69 1.97
C LEU A 89 -10.15 18.63 3.17
N SER A 90 -11.14 18.86 4.00
CA SER A 90 -11.03 19.70 5.19
C SER A 90 -12.08 19.31 6.22
N GLY A 91 -11.81 19.59 7.49
CA GLY A 91 -12.74 19.34 8.57
C GLY A 91 -12.27 19.93 9.90
N THR A 92 -12.99 19.60 10.97
CA THR A 92 -12.67 20.05 12.31
C THR A 92 -12.83 18.89 13.28
N CYS A 93 -11.85 18.70 14.15
CA CYS A 93 -11.83 17.64 15.14
C CYS A 93 -11.55 18.21 16.54
N THR A 94 -12.41 17.91 17.52
CA THR A 94 -12.16 18.23 18.93
C THR A 94 -11.81 17.01 19.77
N THR A 95 -12.71 16.05 19.84
CA THR A 95 -12.59 14.81 20.64
C THR A 95 -12.98 13.56 19.85
N GLU A 96 -13.64 13.76 18.72
CA GLU A 96 -14.05 12.78 17.74
C GLU A 96 -12.88 12.34 16.85
N THR A 97 -13.17 11.50 15.86
CA THR A 97 -12.21 11.13 14.82
C THR A 97 -12.91 11.30 13.49
N ASP A 98 -12.28 12.05 12.60
CA ASP A 98 -12.75 12.25 11.25
C ASP A 98 -12.19 11.13 10.35
N THR A 99 -12.99 10.73 9.36
CA THR A 99 -12.57 9.74 8.37
C THR A 99 -12.49 10.39 7.00
N VAL A 100 -11.36 10.20 6.33
CA VAL A 100 -11.11 10.59 4.95
C VAL A 100 -11.00 9.33 4.12
N THR A 101 -11.77 9.27 3.04
CA THR A 101 -11.67 8.19 2.05
C THR A 101 -10.55 8.51 1.06
N LEU A 102 -9.65 7.54 0.86
CA LEU A 102 -8.60 7.53 -0.14
C LEU A 102 -9.01 6.57 -1.25
N ALA A 103 -9.29 7.09 -2.44
CA ALA A 103 -9.56 6.29 -3.63
C ALA A 103 -8.52 6.58 -4.70
N VAL A 104 -8.10 5.56 -5.45
CA VAL A 104 -7.16 5.73 -6.56
C VAL A 104 -7.88 5.56 -7.89
N ASP A 105 -7.46 6.32 -8.91
CA ASP A 105 -7.91 6.20 -10.29
C ASP A 105 -6.77 5.71 -11.19
N ILE A 106 -6.95 4.53 -11.77
CA ILE A 106 -5.92 3.85 -12.57
C ILE A 106 -6.14 3.99 -14.08
N PHE A 107 -7.22 4.63 -14.53
CA PHE A 107 -7.70 4.52 -15.93
C PHE A 107 -6.65 4.91 -17.00
N ALA A 108 -5.69 5.76 -16.66
CA ALA A 108 -4.62 6.21 -17.57
C ALA A 108 -3.21 5.95 -17.03
N LEU A 109 -3.07 5.08 -16.02
CA LEU A 109 -1.77 4.74 -15.46
C LEU A 109 -1.20 3.52 -16.17
N ALA A 110 0.06 3.65 -16.59
CA ALA A 110 0.85 2.55 -17.12
C ALA A 110 1.36 1.66 -15.98
N ILE A 111 1.98 0.55 -16.33
CA ILE A 111 2.70 -0.31 -15.39
C ILE A 111 3.84 0.49 -14.75
N ASP A 112 3.74 0.77 -13.45
CA ASP A 112 4.79 1.41 -12.65
C ASP A 112 4.44 1.40 -11.16
N THR A 113 5.39 1.82 -10.33
CA THR A 113 5.18 2.23 -8.93
C THR A 113 4.99 3.73 -8.84
N TYR A 114 3.79 4.14 -8.46
CA TYR A 114 3.40 5.51 -8.22
C TYR A 114 3.45 5.83 -6.73
N ASN A 115 4.19 6.87 -6.35
CA ASN A 115 4.26 7.35 -4.98
C ASN A 115 3.60 8.72 -4.87
N ALA A 116 2.91 8.95 -3.77
CA ALA A 116 2.29 10.23 -3.42
C ALA A 116 2.48 10.54 -1.94
N THR A 117 2.44 11.83 -1.62
CA THR A 117 2.44 12.35 -0.26
C THR A 117 1.15 13.11 -0.01
N ILE A 118 0.39 12.65 0.99
CA ILE A 118 -0.74 13.41 1.53
C ILE A 118 -0.19 14.31 2.65
N THR A 119 -0.41 15.62 2.54
CA THR A 119 -0.01 16.61 3.55
C THR A 119 -1.23 17.13 4.30
N ILE A 120 -1.21 16.97 5.62
CA ILE A 120 -2.24 17.45 6.55
C ILE A 120 -1.71 18.71 7.24
N THR A 121 -2.49 19.79 7.21
CA THR A 121 -2.12 21.06 7.85
C THR A 121 -3.19 21.62 8.77
N ASP A 122 -2.75 22.26 9.84
CA ASP A 122 -3.52 23.19 10.68
C ASP A 122 -2.52 24.25 11.19
N PRO A 123 -2.69 25.54 10.84
CA PRO A 123 -1.78 26.61 11.28
C PRO A 123 -1.61 26.74 12.80
N SER A 124 -2.55 26.22 13.58
CA SER A 124 -2.55 26.26 15.05
C SER A 124 -1.99 24.98 15.68
N ALA A 125 -1.79 23.91 14.90
CA ALA A 125 -1.34 22.63 15.44
C ALA A 125 0.17 22.61 15.70
N SER A 126 0.56 22.00 16.81
CA SER A 126 1.95 21.94 17.28
C SER A 126 2.90 21.17 16.37
N ASN A 127 2.37 20.28 15.52
CA ASN A 127 3.12 19.39 14.64
C ASN A 127 2.73 19.55 13.16
N SER A 128 2.20 20.71 12.76
CA SER A 128 1.88 20.96 11.35
C SER A 128 3.13 21.33 10.53
N PRO A 129 3.31 20.80 9.30
CA PRO A 129 2.50 19.76 8.64
C PRO A 129 2.80 18.33 9.13
N VAL A 130 1.84 17.41 8.90
CA VAL A 130 2.05 15.96 9.02
C VAL A 130 1.84 15.32 7.65
N ASP A 131 2.79 14.47 7.24
CA ASP A 131 2.74 13.77 5.96
C ASP A 131 2.38 12.29 6.14
N VAL A 132 1.64 11.76 5.16
CA VAL A 132 1.21 10.36 5.04
C VAL A 132 1.59 9.86 3.65
N SER A 133 2.30 8.74 3.57
CA SER A 133 2.78 8.20 2.30
C SER A 133 1.74 7.28 1.63
N VAL A 134 1.61 7.35 0.31
CA VAL A 134 0.78 6.44 -0.47
C VAL A 134 1.62 5.84 -1.58
N THR A 135 1.62 4.51 -1.69
CA THR A 135 2.22 3.79 -2.81
C THR A 135 1.10 3.06 -3.56
N LEU A 136 0.93 3.37 -4.83
CA LEU A 136 0.10 2.62 -5.76
C LEU A 136 1.02 1.87 -6.70
N VAL A 137 0.80 0.58 -6.86
CA VAL A 137 1.52 -0.20 -7.86
C VAL A 137 0.59 -0.75 -8.92
N VAL A 138 0.89 -0.43 -10.17
CA VAL A 138 0.13 -0.81 -11.36
C VAL A 138 0.92 -1.86 -12.12
N TRP A 139 0.28 -2.97 -12.44
CA TRP A 139 0.91 -4.15 -13.03
C TRP A 139 0.27 -4.53 -14.35
N GLY A 140 1.01 -5.24 -15.21
CA GLY A 140 0.45 -5.75 -16.46
C GLY A 140 -0.47 -6.94 -16.23
N ALA A 141 -1.55 -7.04 -17.03
CA ALA A 141 -2.32 -8.28 -17.15
C ALA A 141 -1.48 -9.42 -17.74
N GLU A 142 -0.45 -9.05 -18.51
CA GLU A 142 0.52 -9.96 -19.11
C GLU A 142 1.93 -9.57 -18.67
N ILE A 143 2.69 -10.54 -18.17
CA ILE A 143 4.11 -10.42 -17.87
C ILE A 143 4.90 -11.16 -18.95
N TRP A 144 5.85 -10.47 -19.58
CA TRP A 144 6.65 -11.02 -20.66
C TRP A 144 8.02 -11.47 -20.15
N VAL A 145 8.44 -12.64 -20.63
CA VAL A 145 9.75 -13.25 -20.36
C VAL A 145 10.45 -13.49 -21.68
N ALA A 146 11.74 -13.12 -21.75
CA ALA A 146 12.59 -13.38 -22.89
C ALA A 146 14.04 -13.61 -22.45
N LYS A 147 14.81 -14.38 -23.22
CA LYS A 147 16.21 -14.68 -22.89
C LYS A 147 17.15 -13.47 -22.89
N ASP A 148 16.78 -12.43 -23.62
CA ASP A 148 17.46 -11.14 -23.71
C ASP A 148 16.85 -10.07 -22.79
N GLY A 149 15.92 -10.44 -21.91
CA GLY A 149 15.35 -9.57 -20.87
C GLY A 149 16.28 -9.32 -19.69
N ASP A 150 15.78 -8.62 -18.68
CA ASP A 150 16.52 -8.23 -17.46
C ASP A 150 15.65 -8.36 -16.20
N ASP A 151 16.10 -9.11 -15.19
CA ASP A 151 15.35 -9.32 -13.94
C ASP A 151 15.51 -8.20 -12.89
N VAL A 152 16.46 -7.29 -13.11
CA VAL A 152 16.78 -6.15 -12.25
C VAL A 152 16.11 -4.88 -12.77
N THR A 153 16.18 -4.65 -14.08
CA THR A 153 15.69 -3.40 -14.70
C THR A 153 14.46 -3.59 -15.58
N GLY A 154 14.18 -4.81 -16.06
CA GLY A 154 13.01 -5.09 -16.87
C GLY A 154 11.71 -4.84 -16.11
N ASN A 155 10.68 -4.37 -16.80
CA ASN A 155 9.37 -4.08 -16.21
C ASN A 155 8.30 -5.14 -16.57
N GLY A 156 8.67 -6.17 -17.32
CA GLY A 156 7.76 -7.25 -17.70
C GLY A 156 6.85 -6.93 -18.88
N THR A 157 7.07 -5.80 -19.57
CA THR A 157 6.36 -5.51 -20.84
C THR A 157 6.98 -6.27 -22.01
N VAL A 158 6.28 -6.35 -23.14
CA VAL A 158 6.81 -7.00 -24.36
C VAL A 158 8.12 -6.38 -24.88
N GLY A 159 8.29 -5.08 -24.65
CA GLY A 159 9.46 -4.28 -25.07
C GLY A 159 10.60 -4.29 -24.05
N ASP A 160 10.31 -4.59 -22.78
CA ASP A 160 11.29 -4.66 -21.70
C ASP A 160 10.96 -5.85 -20.75
N PRO A 161 11.12 -7.09 -21.24
CA PRO A 161 10.69 -8.29 -20.54
C PRO A 161 11.65 -8.69 -19.42
N TYR A 162 11.18 -9.53 -18.49
CA TYR A 162 12.06 -10.21 -17.55
C TYR A 162 12.91 -11.29 -18.23
N ALA A 163 14.10 -11.57 -17.66
CA ALA A 163 15.01 -12.58 -18.17
C ALA A 163 14.56 -14.01 -17.81
N THR A 164 13.90 -14.17 -16.65
CA THR A 164 13.53 -15.48 -16.10
C THR A 164 12.03 -15.63 -15.84
N ILE A 165 11.55 -16.87 -15.95
CA ILE A 165 10.17 -17.22 -15.58
C ILE A 165 9.98 -17.10 -14.06
N THR A 166 11.01 -17.39 -13.27
CA THR A 166 11.00 -17.19 -11.82
C THR A 166 10.71 -15.73 -11.46
N LYS A 167 11.40 -14.77 -12.11
CA LYS A 167 11.14 -13.35 -11.84
C LYS A 167 9.71 -12.96 -12.20
N ALA A 168 9.19 -13.45 -13.33
CA ALA A 168 7.80 -13.22 -13.70
C ALA A 168 6.81 -13.81 -12.67
N LEU A 169 7.09 -14.99 -12.12
CA LEU A 169 6.26 -15.62 -11.07
C LEU A 169 6.30 -14.85 -9.73
N GLU A 170 7.38 -14.14 -9.43
CA GLU A 170 7.46 -13.29 -8.22
C GLU A 170 6.58 -12.04 -8.29
N VAL A 171 6.30 -11.55 -9.51
CA VAL A 171 5.63 -10.24 -9.73
C VAL A 171 4.26 -10.36 -10.39
N VAL A 172 3.89 -11.54 -10.89
CA VAL A 172 2.54 -11.80 -11.41
C VAL A 172 1.52 -11.81 -10.26
N PHE A 173 0.26 -11.52 -10.57
CA PHE A 173 -0.86 -11.57 -9.63
C PHE A 173 -1.81 -12.71 -9.99
N ALA A 174 -2.65 -13.11 -9.03
CA ALA A 174 -3.68 -14.12 -9.28
C ALA A 174 -4.57 -13.72 -10.47
N GLY A 175 -4.77 -14.64 -11.42
CA GLY A 175 -5.45 -14.37 -12.70
C GLY A 175 -4.56 -13.83 -13.82
N GLY A 176 -3.28 -13.56 -13.54
CA GLY A 176 -2.33 -13.00 -14.51
C GLY A 176 -1.82 -14.03 -15.52
N THR A 177 -1.34 -13.53 -16.66
CA THR A 177 -0.72 -14.34 -17.72
C THR A 177 0.78 -14.06 -17.81
N ILE A 178 1.60 -15.10 -17.84
CA ILE A 178 3.04 -15.02 -18.14
C ILE A 178 3.26 -15.53 -19.57
N ARG A 179 3.73 -14.66 -20.45
CA ARG A 179 4.09 -14.99 -21.84
C ARG A 179 5.59 -15.16 -21.97
N VAL A 180 6.01 -16.32 -22.47
CA VAL A 180 7.43 -16.69 -22.56
C VAL A 180 7.85 -16.80 -24.02
N LYS A 181 8.78 -15.95 -24.45
CA LYS A 181 9.40 -15.98 -25.78
C LYS A 181 10.30 -17.24 -25.93
N PRO A 182 10.61 -17.68 -27.17
CA PRO A 182 11.47 -18.83 -27.44
C PRO A 182 12.76 -18.85 -26.63
N GLY A 183 13.15 -20.02 -26.14
CA GLY A 183 14.38 -20.19 -25.38
C GLY A 183 14.33 -21.36 -24.39
N ALA A 184 15.49 -21.65 -23.78
CA ALA A 184 15.62 -22.71 -22.78
C ALA A 184 15.78 -22.11 -21.37
N TYR A 185 14.70 -22.09 -20.60
CA TYR A 185 14.64 -21.50 -19.26
C TYR A 185 14.91 -22.57 -18.18
N THR A 186 15.48 -22.13 -17.06
CA THR A 186 15.87 -23.03 -15.97
C THR A 186 14.78 -23.08 -14.90
N ALA A 187 14.61 -24.26 -14.31
CA ALA A 187 13.72 -24.55 -13.20
C ALA A 187 14.53 -24.95 -11.94
N PRO A 188 13.90 -25.23 -10.78
CA PRO A 188 12.47 -25.40 -10.54
C PRO A 188 11.69 -24.08 -10.62
N LEU A 189 10.45 -24.16 -11.09
CA LEU A 189 9.47 -23.08 -11.01
C LEU A 189 8.44 -23.43 -9.94
N THR A 190 8.12 -22.48 -9.06
CA THR A 190 7.06 -22.64 -8.05
C THR A 190 5.97 -21.61 -8.32
N ILE A 191 4.75 -22.08 -8.55
CA ILE A 191 3.57 -21.23 -8.70
C ILE A 191 2.91 -21.10 -7.32
N THR A 192 2.73 -19.87 -6.85
CA THR A 192 2.26 -19.55 -5.49
C THR A 192 0.93 -18.79 -5.46
N LEU A 193 0.25 -18.68 -6.61
CA LEU A 193 -0.97 -17.92 -6.80
C LEU A 193 -1.96 -18.71 -7.65
N ASP A 194 -3.25 -18.48 -7.40
CA ASP A 194 -4.32 -19.09 -8.18
C ASP A 194 -4.51 -18.41 -9.54
N ASN A 195 -5.10 -19.14 -10.48
CA ASN A 195 -5.52 -18.67 -11.79
C ASN A 195 -4.38 -18.13 -12.66
N ILE A 196 -3.15 -18.62 -12.49
CA ILE A 196 -2.01 -18.23 -13.31
C ILE A 196 -2.03 -18.96 -14.66
N THR A 197 -1.85 -18.22 -15.74
CA THR A 197 -1.62 -18.77 -17.09
C THR A 197 -0.16 -18.60 -17.48
N LEU A 198 0.60 -19.68 -17.58
CA LEU A 198 1.96 -19.70 -18.12
C LEU A 198 1.91 -20.23 -19.55
N VAL A 199 2.31 -19.42 -20.53
CA VAL A 199 2.18 -19.75 -21.95
C VAL A 199 3.41 -19.38 -22.76
N SER A 200 3.85 -20.31 -23.62
CA SER A 200 4.87 -20.05 -24.63
C SER A 200 4.27 -19.31 -25.83
N THR A 201 4.97 -18.34 -26.38
CA THR A 201 4.51 -17.59 -27.56
C THR A 201 4.68 -18.36 -28.88
N ASP A 202 5.56 -19.37 -28.90
CA ASP A 202 5.98 -20.09 -30.12
C ASP A 202 5.85 -21.61 -29.96
N GLY A 203 5.25 -22.06 -28.86
CA GLY A 203 4.98 -23.46 -28.57
C GLY A 203 6.19 -24.27 -28.12
N ARG A 204 5.92 -25.56 -27.89
CA ARG A 204 6.79 -26.49 -27.16
C ARG A 204 8.11 -26.81 -27.86
N ASP A 205 8.16 -26.66 -29.19
CA ASP A 205 9.38 -26.96 -29.94
C ASP A 205 10.40 -25.81 -29.88
N ALA A 206 9.96 -24.62 -29.49
CA ALA A 206 10.79 -23.41 -29.39
C ALA A 206 11.10 -22.99 -27.94
N THR A 207 10.30 -23.46 -26.97
CA THR A 207 10.39 -23.01 -25.57
C THR A 207 10.49 -24.19 -24.62
N THR A 208 11.64 -24.31 -23.97
CA THR A 208 11.97 -25.39 -23.04
C THR A 208 12.04 -24.87 -21.61
N ILE A 209 11.50 -25.62 -20.65
CA ILE A 209 11.74 -25.42 -19.22
C ILE A 209 12.51 -26.65 -18.72
N ASN A 210 13.74 -26.43 -18.25
CA ASN A 210 14.70 -27.48 -17.93
C ASN A 210 14.93 -27.55 -16.41
N GLY A 211 14.64 -28.70 -15.81
CA GLY A 211 14.79 -28.97 -14.36
C GLY A 211 16.21 -29.29 -13.88
N GLY A 212 17.20 -29.35 -14.78
CA GLY A 212 18.62 -29.50 -14.47
C GLY A 212 19.02 -30.84 -13.86
N GLY A 213 18.16 -31.87 -13.94
CA GLY A 213 18.35 -33.18 -13.30
C GLY A 213 18.20 -33.14 -11.79
N THR A 214 17.54 -32.10 -11.25
CA THR A 214 17.30 -31.97 -9.81
C THR A 214 16.22 -32.94 -9.35
N GLY A 215 16.30 -33.39 -8.09
CA GLY A 215 15.44 -34.43 -7.50
C GLY A 215 13.95 -34.09 -7.34
N GLY A 216 13.47 -33.00 -7.95
CA GLY A 216 12.12 -32.44 -7.76
C GLY A 216 11.36 -32.22 -9.06
N ALA A 217 10.23 -31.54 -8.95
CA ALA A 217 9.40 -31.13 -10.08
C ALA A 217 10.06 -29.99 -10.88
N VAL A 218 9.91 -30.00 -12.21
CA VAL A 218 10.30 -28.84 -13.03
C VAL A 218 9.37 -27.66 -12.73
N ILE A 219 8.07 -27.93 -12.61
CA ILE A 219 7.06 -26.92 -12.24
C ILE A 219 6.24 -27.48 -11.08
N ASP A 220 6.28 -26.80 -9.95
CA ASP A 220 5.52 -27.13 -8.74
C ASP A 220 4.36 -26.14 -8.58
N LEU A 221 3.13 -26.67 -8.49
CA LEU A 221 1.91 -25.88 -8.35
C LEU A 221 1.47 -25.70 -6.89
N GLY A 222 2.10 -26.38 -5.93
CA GLY A 222 1.69 -26.34 -4.53
C GLY A 222 0.21 -26.71 -4.38
N LEU A 223 -0.55 -25.85 -3.69
CA LEU A 223 -2.00 -26.01 -3.44
C LEU A 223 -2.85 -25.03 -4.27
N HIS A 224 -2.35 -24.56 -5.42
CA HIS A 224 -2.95 -23.47 -6.17
C HIS A 224 -3.87 -23.92 -7.30
N ASP A 225 -5.01 -23.24 -7.41
CA ASP A 225 -6.09 -23.63 -8.32
C ASP A 225 -6.06 -22.83 -9.63
N GLY A 226 -6.70 -23.36 -10.68
CA GLY A 226 -6.94 -22.64 -11.94
C GLY A 226 -5.69 -22.44 -12.80
N ILE A 227 -4.64 -23.24 -12.60
CA ILE A 227 -3.37 -23.07 -13.32
C ILE A 227 -3.49 -23.56 -14.76
N THR A 228 -3.02 -22.76 -15.71
CA THR A 228 -2.86 -23.16 -17.11
C THR A 228 -1.39 -23.15 -17.50
N ILE A 229 -0.88 -24.26 -18.03
CA ILE A 229 0.47 -24.37 -18.61
C ILE A 229 0.33 -24.76 -20.08
N GLU A 230 0.81 -23.91 -20.98
CA GLU A 230 0.61 -24.09 -22.42
C GLU A 230 1.88 -23.90 -23.27
N GLY A 231 2.17 -24.89 -24.11
CA GLY A 231 3.17 -24.76 -25.17
C GLY A 231 4.63 -24.87 -24.72
N PHE A 232 4.94 -25.63 -23.68
CA PHE A 232 6.34 -25.83 -23.23
C PHE A 232 6.82 -27.25 -23.48
N PHE A 233 8.10 -27.41 -23.79
CA PHE A 233 8.81 -28.68 -23.58
C PHE A 233 9.38 -28.69 -22.16
N VAL A 234 8.87 -29.56 -21.30
CA VAL A 234 9.27 -29.67 -19.89
C VAL A 234 10.20 -30.87 -19.75
N THR A 235 11.43 -30.64 -19.31
CA THR A 235 12.48 -31.67 -19.39
C THR A 235 13.42 -31.67 -18.19
N ASP A 236 14.19 -32.74 -18.06
CA ASP A 236 15.26 -32.92 -17.07
C ASP A 236 14.83 -32.69 -15.60
N GLY A 237 13.63 -33.13 -15.23
CA GLY A 237 13.19 -33.21 -13.83
C GLY A 237 12.87 -34.65 -13.40
N CYS A 238 12.86 -34.93 -12.09
CA CYS A 238 12.31 -36.19 -11.59
C CYS A 238 10.80 -36.29 -11.83
N TYR A 239 10.11 -35.15 -11.76
CA TYR A 239 8.73 -34.96 -12.17
C TYR A 239 8.66 -33.76 -13.13
N GLY A 240 7.80 -33.83 -14.15
CA GLY A 240 7.61 -32.71 -15.08
C GLY A 240 6.86 -31.56 -14.40
N ILE A 241 5.57 -31.77 -14.18
CA ILE A 241 4.70 -30.83 -13.45
C ILE A 241 4.16 -31.60 -12.24
N ASP A 242 4.32 -31.02 -11.05
CA ASP A 242 3.79 -31.54 -9.80
C ASP A 242 2.62 -30.68 -9.34
N ALA A 243 1.50 -31.34 -9.01
CA ALA A 243 0.22 -30.71 -8.77
C ALA A 243 -0.51 -31.46 -7.66
N ASP A 244 -0.39 -30.95 -6.44
CA ASP A 244 -0.95 -31.55 -5.24
C ASP A 244 -2.20 -30.81 -4.79
N TYR A 245 -3.33 -31.50 -4.68
CA TYR A 245 -4.61 -30.91 -4.23
C TYR A 245 -5.09 -29.67 -5.04
N CYS A 246 -4.58 -29.49 -6.26
CA CYS A 246 -4.99 -28.40 -7.15
C CYS A 246 -6.30 -28.76 -7.89
N ALA A 247 -7.19 -27.80 -8.06
CA ALA A 247 -8.36 -27.85 -8.93
C ALA A 247 -8.16 -26.99 -10.18
N GLY A 248 -8.73 -27.39 -11.32
CA GLY A 248 -8.72 -26.56 -12.53
C GLY A 248 -7.39 -26.50 -13.29
N LEU A 249 -6.47 -27.46 -13.09
CA LEU A 249 -5.24 -27.57 -13.88
C LEU A 249 -5.53 -27.84 -15.37
N THR A 250 -5.00 -27.00 -16.24
CA THR A 250 -5.04 -27.15 -17.69
C THR A 250 -3.63 -27.25 -18.25
N ILE A 251 -3.32 -28.34 -18.96
CA ILE A 251 -2.05 -28.53 -19.69
C ILE A 251 -2.36 -28.68 -21.17
N ARG A 252 -1.79 -27.82 -22.02
CA ARG A 252 -2.07 -27.81 -23.47
C ARG A 252 -0.80 -27.68 -24.27
N GLN A 253 -0.73 -28.41 -25.38
CA GLN A 253 0.36 -28.29 -26.35
C GLN A 253 1.78 -28.46 -25.77
N CYS A 254 1.93 -29.05 -24.58
CA CYS A 254 3.23 -29.32 -23.97
C CYS A 254 3.82 -30.65 -24.44
N LYS A 255 5.12 -30.84 -24.23
CA LYS A 255 5.86 -32.08 -24.48
C LYS A 255 6.73 -32.43 -23.29
#